data_AF-A0A7R9VT67-F1
#
_entry.id   AF-A0A7R9VT67-F1
#
_cell.length_a   1.000
_cell.length_b   1.000
_cell.length_c   1.000
_cell.angle_alpha   90.00
_cell.angle_beta   90.00
_cell.angle_gamma   90.00
#
_symmetry.space_group_name_H-M   'P 1'
#
loop_
_entity.id
_entity.type
_entity.pdbx_description
1 polymer ?
#
loop_
_entity_poly.entity_id
_entity_poly.type
_entity_poly.pdbx_seq_one_letter_code
_entity_poly.pdbx_strand_id
1 'polypeptide(L)'
;LAHSAPLPPQVVPLGAALGRTLALPVVAPDNLPPFRASIKDGYAVVAADGPGEYDVVGESRAGAVDELDMGPGRVAYVTTGAPVPPGADAVIQVEDTASAEPGPGGQRRVRLNMQAVAGQDIRPVGCDVAEGQVVLEAGVHIGVAEVGILATVGAAEVTVYGTPHVAVLSTGDEVVDPCSGVPPGPGQIRDANRAMLLAAVAECGGGR
;
A
#
# COMPACT_ATOMS: atom_id res chain seq x y z
N LEU A 1 -33.86 8.95 -4.51
CA LEU A 1 -33.31 8.03 -3.49
C LEU A 1 -34.33 7.59 -2.42
N ALA A 2 -35.49 8.24 -2.25
CA ALA A 2 -36.47 7.87 -1.21
C ALA A 2 -37.11 6.47 -1.35
N HIS A 3 -36.94 5.81 -2.49
CA HIS A 3 -37.49 4.48 -2.79
C HIS A 3 -36.40 3.47 -3.21
N SER A 4 -35.14 3.74 -2.86
CA SER A 4 -34.01 2.86 -3.15
C SER A 4 -33.30 2.48 -1.86
N ALA A 5 -32.95 1.21 -1.71
CA ALA A 5 -32.12 0.71 -0.62
C ALA A 5 -30.80 0.17 -1.18
N PRO A 6 -29.69 0.23 -0.42
CA PRO A 6 -28.46 -0.48 -0.78
C PRO A 6 -28.75 -1.97 -0.96
N LEU A 7 -28.11 -2.57 -1.96
CA LEU A 7 -28.19 -4.02 -2.14
C LEU A 7 -27.44 -4.74 -1.01
N PRO A 8 -27.81 -5.99 -0.69
CA PRO A 8 -27.13 -6.77 0.32
C PRO A 8 -25.62 -6.80 0.09
N PRO A 9 -24.81 -6.67 1.17
CA PRO A 9 -23.37 -6.80 1.07
C PRO A 9 -22.95 -8.19 0.60
N GLN A 10 -21.80 -8.26 -0.08
CA GLN A 10 -21.15 -9.49 -0.51
C GLN A 10 -19.64 -9.39 -0.32
N VAL A 11 -18.99 -10.53 -0.09
CA VAL A 11 -17.54 -10.63 -0.02
C VAL A 11 -16.99 -10.84 -1.43
N VAL A 12 -15.99 -10.06 -1.81
CA VAL A 12 -15.28 -10.19 -3.09
C VAL A 12 -13.77 -10.24 -2.85
N PRO A 13 -13.01 -10.96 -3.69
CA PRO A 13 -11.55 -10.91 -3.62
C PRO A 13 -11.03 -9.53 -4.02
N LEU A 14 -9.84 -9.15 -3.54
CA LEU A 14 -9.19 -7.87 -3.84
C LEU A 14 -9.14 -7.56 -5.34
N GLY A 15 -8.87 -8.58 -6.17
CA GLY A 15 -8.83 -8.44 -7.64
C GLY A 15 -10.17 -8.05 -8.29
N ALA A 16 -11.29 -8.16 -7.56
CA ALA A 16 -12.63 -7.77 -8.01
C ALA A 16 -13.19 -6.56 -7.25
N ALA A 17 -12.40 -5.95 -6.36
CA ALA A 17 -12.82 -4.86 -5.50
C ALA A 17 -12.82 -3.48 -6.19
N LEU A 18 -12.01 -3.29 -7.23
CA LEU A 18 -11.91 -2.01 -7.95
C LEU A 18 -13.28 -1.57 -8.49
N GLY A 19 -13.66 -0.32 -8.24
CA GLY A 19 -14.94 0.28 -8.64
C GLY A 19 -16.13 -0.14 -7.77
N ARG A 20 -15.92 -0.96 -6.72
CA ARG A 20 -16.97 -1.30 -5.75
C ARG A 20 -17.01 -0.27 -4.62
N THR A 21 -18.06 -0.32 -3.80
CA THR A 21 -18.17 0.49 -2.59
C THR A 21 -18.14 -0.41 -1.36
N LEU A 22 -17.25 -0.13 -0.40
CA LEU A 22 -17.15 -0.88 0.84
C LEU A 22 -18.46 -0.85 1.62
N ALA A 23 -18.92 -2.01 2.07
CA ALA A 23 -20.07 -2.13 2.95
C ALA A 23 -19.68 -2.20 4.43
N LEU A 24 -18.45 -2.60 4.72
CA LEU A 24 -17.86 -2.64 6.06
C LEU A 24 -16.51 -1.89 6.05
N PRO A 25 -16.10 -1.29 7.18
CA PRO A 25 -14.77 -0.72 7.30
C PRO A 25 -13.70 -1.81 7.22
N VAL A 26 -12.50 -1.44 6.78
CA VAL A 26 -11.32 -2.31 6.78
C VAL A 26 -10.39 -1.85 7.88
N VAL A 27 -10.02 -2.80 8.75
CA VAL A 27 -9.17 -2.59 9.92
C VAL A 27 -7.82 -3.27 9.66
N ALA A 28 -6.73 -2.58 9.97
CA ALA A 28 -5.39 -3.15 9.83
C ALA A 28 -5.17 -4.28 10.85
N PRO A 29 -4.80 -5.50 10.41
CA PRO A 29 -4.53 -6.61 11.32
C PRO A 29 -3.15 -6.51 11.98
N ASP A 30 -2.23 -5.74 11.40
CA ASP A 30 -0.84 -5.62 11.83
C ASP A 30 -0.38 -4.15 11.74
N ASN A 31 0.70 -3.83 12.45
CA ASN A 31 1.39 -2.55 12.34
C ASN A 31 2.13 -2.40 11.00
N LEU A 32 2.21 -1.18 10.48
CA LEU A 32 3.05 -0.80 9.36
C LEU A 32 3.99 0.37 9.73
N PRO A 33 5.32 0.19 9.66
CA PRO A 33 6.00 -1.09 9.49
C PRO A 33 5.80 -1.99 10.73
N PRO A 34 5.88 -3.34 10.59
CA PRO A 34 5.71 -4.26 11.71
C PRO A 34 6.96 -4.35 12.61
N PHE A 35 8.05 -3.71 12.22
CA PHE A 35 9.32 -3.62 12.95
C PHE A 35 9.90 -2.21 12.79
N ARG A 36 10.86 -1.84 13.64
CA ARG A 36 11.61 -0.58 13.49
C ARG A 36 12.40 -0.62 12.18
N ALA A 37 12.07 0.22 11.21
CA ALA A 37 12.65 0.16 9.87
C ALA A 37 13.57 1.35 9.61
N SER A 38 14.71 1.10 8.97
CA SER A 38 15.59 2.20 8.53
C SER A 38 14.93 3.03 7.43
N ILE A 39 15.02 4.35 7.52
CA ILE A 39 14.60 5.30 6.47
C ILE A 39 15.69 5.43 5.39
N LYS A 40 16.95 5.09 5.72
CA LYS A 40 18.13 5.36 4.90
C LYS A 40 19.02 4.13 4.73
N ASP A 41 19.84 4.13 3.69
CA ASP A 41 21.03 3.28 3.64
C ASP A 41 22.11 3.92 4.52
N GLY A 42 22.72 3.14 5.41
CA GLY A 42 23.64 3.70 6.39
C GLY A 42 24.02 2.73 7.48
N TYR A 43 24.20 3.26 8.69
CA TYR A 43 24.65 2.49 9.84
C TYR A 43 23.70 2.69 11.01
N ALA A 44 23.18 1.57 11.54
CA ALA A 44 22.49 1.54 12.82
C ALA A 44 23.53 1.67 13.95
N VAL A 45 23.26 2.60 14.88
CA VAL A 45 24.20 3.01 15.92
C VAL A 45 23.48 3.16 17.27
N VAL A 46 24.25 3.25 18.35
CA VAL A 46 23.79 3.84 19.61
C VAL A 46 24.13 5.32 19.56
N ALA A 47 23.11 6.18 19.55
CA ALA A 47 23.26 7.63 19.40
C ALA A 47 24.21 8.22 20.45
N ALA A 48 24.22 7.68 21.67
CA ALA A 48 25.08 8.15 22.74
C ALA A 48 26.60 7.95 22.50
N ASP A 49 27.00 7.09 21.55
CA ASP A 49 28.42 6.84 21.26
C ASP A 49 29.08 8.04 20.55
N GLY A 50 28.34 8.71 19.67
CA GLY A 50 28.79 9.91 18.95
C GLY A 50 29.78 9.64 17.79
N PRO A 51 30.38 10.71 17.22
CA PRO A 51 31.32 10.59 16.11
C PRO A 51 32.58 9.79 16.48
N GLY A 52 33.07 8.96 15.56
CA GLY A 52 34.22 8.09 15.82
C GLY A 52 34.39 6.98 14.80
N GLU A 53 35.39 6.11 14.99
CA GLU A 53 35.58 4.90 14.20
C GLU A 53 35.07 3.68 14.96
N TYR A 54 34.28 2.84 14.28
CA TYR A 54 33.61 1.70 14.88
C TYR A 54 33.77 0.45 14.02
N ASP A 55 33.76 -0.71 14.68
CA ASP A 55 33.68 -2.01 14.02
C ASP A 55 32.26 -2.27 13.53
N VAL A 56 32.15 -2.67 12.26
CA VAL A 56 30.88 -3.09 11.68
C VAL A 56 30.65 -4.55 12.06
N VAL A 57 29.68 -4.79 12.93
CA VAL A 57 29.42 -6.13 13.50
C VAL A 57 28.59 -7.04 12.59
N GLY A 58 27.98 -6.46 11.57
CA GLY A 58 27.23 -7.18 10.54
C GLY A 58 26.41 -6.24 9.67
N GLU A 59 25.50 -6.84 8.91
CA GLU A 59 24.60 -6.13 8.01
C GLU A 59 23.17 -6.59 8.27
N SER A 60 22.21 -5.66 8.26
CA SER A 60 20.78 -5.96 8.23
C SER A 60 20.21 -5.43 6.92
N ARG A 61 19.57 -6.33 6.17
CA ARG A 61 19.01 -6.04 4.84
C ARG A 61 17.52 -6.32 4.83
N ALA A 62 16.80 -5.62 3.96
CA ALA A 62 15.37 -5.83 3.79
C ALA A 62 15.06 -7.31 3.46
N GLY A 63 14.14 -7.91 4.21
CA GLY A 63 13.74 -9.32 4.05
C GLY A 63 14.62 -10.34 4.80
N ALA A 64 15.67 -9.91 5.51
CA ALA A 64 16.48 -10.76 6.38
C ALA A 64 16.34 -10.35 7.86
N VAL A 65 16.40 -11.33 8.75
CA VAL A 65 16.40 -11.12 10.21
C VAL A 65 17.69 -11.73 10.74
N ASP A 66 18.78 -10.96 10.64
CA ASP A 66 20.05 -11.36 11.24
C ASP A 66 20.07 -10.89 12.69
N GLU A 67 20.30 -11.81 13.63
CA GLU A 67 20.54 -11.47 15.03
C GLU A 67 21.93 -10.85 15.17
N LEU A 68 21.98 -9.52 15.18
CA LEU A 68 23.20 -8.77 15.40
C LEU A 68 23.33 -8.38 16.88
N ASP A 69 24.46 -8.74 17.49
CA ASP A 69 24.81 -8.35 18.85
C ASP A 69 25.23 -6.87 18.87
N MET A 70 24.22 -6.00 19.00
CA MET A 70 24.33 -4.54 18.96
C MET A 70 24.31 -3.93 20.38
N GLY A 71 25.14 -2.91 20.58
CA GLY A 71 25.30 -2.19 21.84
C GLY A 71 26.32 -1.05 21.69
N PRO A 72 26.70 -0.37 22.79
CA PRO A 72 27.65 0.74 22.75
C PRO A 72 28.98 0.35 22.08
N GLY A 73 29.46 1.21 21.19
CA GLY A 73 30.69 1.02 20.42
C GLY A 73 30.56 0.07 19.23
N ARG A 74 29.35 -0.39 18.91
CA ARG A 74 29.09 -1.31 17.78
C ARG A 74 28.14 -0.70 16.79
N VAL A 75 28.41 -0.93 15.50
CA VAL A 75 27.57 -0.42 14.42
C VAL A 75 27.23 -1.54 13.44
N ALA A 76 26.06 -1.48 12.84
CA ALA A 76 25.63 -2.42 11.82
C ALA A 76 25.26 -1.68 10.54
N TYR A 77 25.69 -2.18 9.38
CA TYR A 77 25.23 -1.62 8.12
C TYR A 77 23.75 -1.96 7.92
N VAL A 78 22.94 -0.98 7.55
CA VAL A 78 21.50 -1.15 7.28
C VAL A 78 21.16 -0.58 5.93
N THR A 79 20.26 -1.24 5.21
CA THR A 79 19.64 -0.68 4.00
C THR A 79 18.27 -0.07 4.33
N THR A 80 17.78 0.76 3.44
CA THR A 80 16.44 1.35 3.49
C THR A 80 15.39 0.24 3.60
N GLY A 81 14.47 0.37 4.56
CA GLY A 81 13.44 -0.62 4.86
C GLY A 81 13.93 -1.85 5.64
N ALA A 82 15.22 -1.99 5.92
CA ALA A 82 15.73 -3.09 6.74
C ALA A 82 15.33 -2.92 8.22
N PRO A 83 15.14 -4.03 8.96
CA PRO A 83 14.97 -3.99 10.41
C PRO A 83 16.18 -3.36 11.09
N VAL A 84 15.95 -2.36 11.95
CA VAL A 84 16.96 -1.80 12.84
C VAL A 84 17.21 -2.81 13.97
N PRO A 85 18.45 -3.30 14.15
CA PRO A 85 18.73 -4.31 15.16
C PRO A 85 18.40 -3.85 16.58
N PRO A 86 17.96 -4.77 17.47
CA PRO A 86 17.84 -4.48 18.89
C PRO A 86 19.15 -3.93 19.47
N GLY A 87 19.09 -2.91 20.31
CA GLY A 87 20.27 -2.24 20.88
C GLY A 87 20.70 -0.99 20.12
N ALA A 88 20.42 -0.87 18.82
CA ALA A 88 20.57 0.39 18.08
C ALA A 88 19.35 1.30 18.29
N ASP A 89 19.57 2.60 18.44
CA ASP A 89 18.52 3.60 18.65
C ASP A 89 18.47 4.69 17.58
N ALA A 90 19.44 4.75 16.66
CA ALA A 90 19.46 5.69 15.54
C ALA A 90 20.10 5.06 14.28
N VAL A 91 19.86 5.68 13.13
CA VAL A 91 20.59 5.40 11.88
C VAL A 91 21.30 6.66 11.41
N ILE A 92 22.55 6.53 10.98
CA ILE A 92 23.31 7.58 10.27
C ILE A 92 23.41 7.17 8.81
N GLN A 93 22.93 8.02 7.91
CA GLN A 93 22.99 7.77 6.46
C GLN A 93 24.44 7.65 5.96
N VAL A 94 24.66 6.89 4.90
CA VAL A 94 26.01 6.59 4.38
C VAL A 94 26.79 7.85 4.01
N GLU A 95 26.12 8.91 3.56
CA GLU A 95 26.71 10.20 3.19
C GLU A 95 27.40 10.90 4.37
N ASP A 96 26.95 10.64 5.60
CA ASP A 96 27.55 11.17 6.83
C ASP A 96 28.56 10.19 7.46
N THR A 97 29.06 9.25 6.65
CA THR A 97 30.09 8.28 7.06
C THR A 97 31.26 8.27 6.08
N ALA A 98 32.39 7.72 6.52
CA ALA A 98 33.54 7.46 5.66
C ALA A 98 34.11 6.06 5.94
N SER A 99 34.71 5.44 4.92
CA SER A 99 35.47 4.21 5.12
C SER A 99 36.63 4.45 6.08
N ALA A 100 36.81 3.55 7.04
CA ALA A 100 37.98 3.51 7.91
C ALA A 100 38.90 2.34 7.50
N GLU A 101 40.18 2.44 7.85
CA GLU A 101 41.13 1.34 7.66
C GLU A 101 40.59 0.05 8.30
N PRO A 102 40.73 -1.14 7.69
CA PRO A 102 40.26 -2.37 8.32
C PRO A 102 40.89 -2.59 9.70
N GLY A 103 40.09 -3.14 10.62
CA GLY A 103 40.57 -3.53 11.94
C GLY A 103 41.46 -4.78 11.89
N PRO A 104 42.02 -5.20 13.05
CA PRO A 104 42.73 -6.46 13.16
C PRO A 104 41.91 -7.62 12.58
N GLY A 105 42.53 -8.48 11.77
CA GLY A 105 41.83 -9.59 11.12
C GLY A 105 40.95 -9.20 9.92
N GLY A 106 41.05 -7.96 9.41
CA GLY A 106 40.30 -7.51 8.24
C GLY A 106 38.85 -7.12 8.54
N GLN A 107 38.51 -6.90 9.83
CA GLN A 107 37.19 -6.43 10.25
C GLN A 107 36.85 -5.11 9.54
N ARG A 108 35.69 -5.04 8.90
CA ARG A 108 35.20 -3.79 8.28
C ARG A 108 34.98 -2.75 9.38
N ARG A 109 35.51 -1.55 9.16
CA ARG A 109 35.30 -0.38 10.03
C ARG A 109 34.69 0.78 9.26
N VAL A 110 34.00 1.64 9.99
CA VAL A 110 33.40 2.87 9.47
C VAL A 110 33.71 4.02 10.41
N ARG A 111 33.93 5.21 9.84
CA ARG A 111 33.97 6.46 10.57
C ARG A 111 32.61 7.15 10.48
N LEU A 112 32.01 7.46 11.62
CA LEU A 112 30.81 8.29 11.74
C LEU A 112 31.25 9.76 11.83
N ASN A 113 30.76 10.61 10.93
CA ASN A 113 31.19 12.01 10.85
C ASN A 113 30.24 12.97 11.60
N MET A 114 29.14 12.46 12.16
CA MET A 114 28.14 13.26 12.85
C MET A 114 27.65 12.61 14.13
N GLN A 115 27.08 13.44 15.01
CA GLN A 115 26.37 13.02 16.22
C GLN A 115 24.93 12.71 15.84
N ALA A 116 24.48 11.47 16.04
CA ALA A 116 23.09 11.08 15.84
C ALA A 116 22.21 11.51 17.02
N VAL A 117 20.91 11.63 16.76
CA VAL A 117 19.86 11.78 17.77
C VAL A 117 19.07 10.47 17.88
N ALA A 118 18.69 10.05 19.09
CA ALA A 118 17.87 8.86 19.27
C ALA A 118 16.57 8.95 18.45
N GLY A 119 16.26 7.89 17.71
CA GLY A 119 15.14 7.79 16.78
C GLY A 119 15.41 8.34 15.38
N GLN A 120 16.56 8.97 15.13
CA GLN A 120 16.91 9.53 13.82
C GLN A 120 16.90 8.45 12.73
N ASP A 121 16.27 8.77 11.60
CA ASP A 121 16.21 7.92 10.40
C ASP A 121 15.63 6.51 10.66
N ILE A 122 14.77 6.38 11.67
CA ILE A 122 14.04 5.16 11.99
C ILE A 122 12.54 5.43 11.91
N ARG A 123 11.82 4.58 11.17
CA ARG A 123 10.36 4.46 11.27
C ARG A 123 10.01 3.54 12.43
N PRO A 124 9.37 4.05 13.51
CA PRO A 124 8.89 3.20 14.59
C PRO A 124 7.85 2.18 14.10
N VAL A 125 7.62 1.14 14.90
CA VAL A 125 6.55 0.18 14.63
C VAL A 125 5.21 0.92 14.57
N GLY A 126 4.45 0.67 13.51
CA GLY A 126 3.10 1.20 13.34
C GLY A 126 3.00 2.70 13.07
N CYS A 127 4.10 3.37 12.69
CA CYS A 127 4.08 4.81 12.47
C CYS A 127 3.23 5.24 11.26
N ASP A 128 3.04 4.37 10.27
CA ASP A 128 2.19 4.64 9.11
C ASP A 128 0.77 4.14 9.35
N VAL A 129 0.64 2.92 9.88
CA VAL A 129 -0.64 2.30 10.23
C VAL A 129 -0.45 1.52 11.52
N ALA A 130 -1.28 1.80 12.52
CA ALA A 130 -1.31 1.01 13.75
C ALA A 130 -2.21 -0.23 13.58
N GLU A 131 -1.84 -1.33 14.25
CA GLU A 131 -2.74 -2.47 14.43
C GLU A 131 -4.08 -2.01 15.02
N GLY A 132 -5.19 -2.48 14.45
CA GLY A 132 -6.53 -2.09 14.86
C GLY A 132 -7.02 -0.73 14.32
N GLN A 133 -6.19 -0.01 13.55
CA GLN A 133 -6.61 1.23 12.89
C GLN A 133 -7.58 0.93 11.74
N VAL A 134 -8.67 1.69 11.65
CA VAL A 134 -9.52 1.70 10.45
C VAL A 134 -8.76 2.41 9.32
N VAL A 135 -8.40 1.67 8.28
CA VAL A 135 -7.66 2.21 7.13
C VAL A 135 -8.58 2.66 6.00
N LEU A 136 -9.78 2.09 5.91
CA LEU A 136 -10.84 2.52 4.99
C LEU A 136 -12.19 2.39 5.69
N GLU A 137 -13.00 3.45 5.62
CA GLU A 137 -14.34 3.48 6.20
C GLU A 137 -15.36 2.74 5.32
N ALA A 138 -16.47 2.30 5.93
CA ALA A 138 -17.63 1.86 5.17
C ALA A 138 -18.18 2.99 4.29
N GLY A 139 -18.63 2.67 3.08
CA GLY A 139 -19.13 3.62 2.09
C GLY A 139 -18.06 4.24 1.19
N VAL A 140 -16.77 3.96 1.44
CA VAL A 140 -15.69 4.38 0.54
C VAL A 140 -15.82 3.66 -0.81
N HIS A 141 -15.71 4.43 -1.89
CA HIS A 141 -15.58 3.89 -3.23
C HIS A 141 -14.13 3.46 -3.47
N ILE A 142 -13.93 2.21 -3.88
CA ILE A 142 -12.62 1.58 -4.01
C ILE A 142 -12.01 1.99 -5.36
N GLY A 143 -11.12 2.97 -5.34
CA GLY A 143 -10.25 3.34 -6.46
C GLY A 143 -8.89 2.62 -6.41
N VAL A 144 -7.96 3.09 -7.23
CA VAL A 144 -6.61 2.50 -7.34
C VAL A 144 -5.80 2.64 -6.06
N ALA A 145 -5.97 3.75 -5.34
CA ALA A 145 -5.26 4.00 -4.08
C ALA A 145 -5.78 3.10 -2.96
N GLU A 146 -7.10 2.93 -2.89
CA GLU A 146 -7.77 2.06 -1.93
C GLU A 146 -7.36 0.60 -2.15
N VAL A 147 -7.27 0.14 -3.40
CA VAL A 147 -6.71 -1.19 -3.71
C VAL A 147 -5.28 -1.34 -3.17
N GLY A 148 -4.46 -0.29 -3.28
CA GLY A 148 -3.13 -0.25 -2.68
C GLY A 148 -3.16 -0.40 -1.16
N ILE A 149 -4.01 0.38 -0.48
CA ILE A 149 -4.18 0.32 0.98
C ILE A 149 -4.65 -1.07 1.42
N LEU A 150 -5.65 -1.65 0.75
CA LEU A 150 -6.15 -2.99 1.01
C LEU A 150 -5.04 -4.04 0.88
N ALA A 151 -4.22 -3.94 -0.18
CA ALA A 151 -3.08 -4.82 -0.38
C ALA A 151 -2.03 -4.65 0.73
N THR A 152 -1.74 -3.41 1.14
CA THR A 152 -0.79 -3.08 2.20
C THR A 152 -1.16 -3.72 3.53
N VAL A 153 -2.44 -3.76 3.88
CA VAL A 153 -2.92 -4.40 5.12
C VAL A 153 -3.26 -5.88 4.96
N GLY A 154 -2.98 -6.48 3.80
CA GLY A 154 -3.24 -7.90 3.55
C GLY A 154 -4.73 -8.27 3.42
N ALA A 155 -5.61 -7.32 3.10
CA ALA A 155 -7.04 -7.56 2.90
C ALA A 155 -7.28 -8.28 1.56
N ALA A 156 -7.10 -9.61 1.56
CA ALA A 156 -7.29 -10.46 0.37
C ALA A 156 -8.74 -10.50 -0.11
N GLU A 157 -9.70 -10.28 0.79
CA GLU A 157 -11.13 -10.18 0.51
C GLU A 157 -11.72 -8.97 1.25
N VAL A 158 -12.73 -8.34 0.65
CA VAL A 158 -13.43 -7.18 1.23
C VAL A 158 -14.94 -7.33 1.08
N THR A 159 -15.67 -6.78 2.05
CA THR A 159 -17.14 -6.77 2.00
C THR A 159 -17.61 -5.48 1.33
N VAL A 160 -18.29 -5.62 0.20
CA VAL A 160 -18.77 -4.50 -0.63
C VAL A 160 -20.27 -4.58 -0.83
N TYR A 161 -20.91 -3.46 -1.17
CA TYR A 161 -22.32 -3.48 -1.57
C TYR A 161 -22.53 -4.25 -2.88
N GLY A 162 -23.69 -4.88 -3.02
CA GLY A 162 -24.10 -5.53 -4.28
C GLY A 162 -24.16 -4.55 -5.46
N THR A 163 -23.86 -5.03 -6.66
CA THR A 163 -23.99 -4.23 -7.88
C THR A 163 -25.42 -4.33 -8.42
N PRO A 164 -26.07 -3.20 -8.76
CA PRO A 164 -27.39 -3.23 -9.35
C PRO A 164 -27.36 -3.84 -10.75
N HIS A 165 -28.32 -4.70 -11.04
CA HIS A 165 -28.61 -5.18 -12.39
C HIS A 165 -29.65 -4.27 -13.02
N VAL A 166 -29.33 -3.72 -14.20
CA VAL A 166 -30.18 -2.72 -14.85
C VAL A 166 -30.60 -3.22 -16.24
N ALA A 167 -31.90 -3.50 -16.40
CA ALA A 167 -32.47 -3.82 -17.69
C ALA A 167 -32.76 -2.54 -18.50
N VAL A 168 -32.29 -2.49 -19.75
CA VAL A 168 -32.51 -1.37 -20.67
C VAL A 168 -33.27 -1.87 -21.90
N LEU A 169 -34.38 -1.21 -22.21
CA LEU A 169 -35.21 -1.50 -23.39
C LEU A 169 -35.48 -0.22 -24.18
N SER A 170 -35.60 -0.36 -25.49
CA SER A 170 -36.04 0.70 -26.40
C SER A 170 -37.42 0.36 -26.95
N THR A 171 -38.22 1.39 -27.17
CA THR A 171 -39.59 1.28 -27.71
C THR A 171 -39.74 2.21 -28.90
N GLY A 172 -40.45 1.77 -29.94
CA GLY A 172 -40.73 2.55 -31.15
C GLY A 172 -40.69 1.66 -32.38
N ASP A 173 -41.71 1.73 -33.22
CA ASP A 173 -41.80 0.94 -34.45
C ASP A 173 -40.74 1.37 -35.48
N GLU A 174 -40.22 2.59 -35.35
CA GLU A 174 -39.15 3.17 -36.16
C GLU A 174 -37.75 2.67 -35.77
N VAL A 175 -37.60 2.08 -34.58
CA VAL A 175 -36.30 1.82 -33.97
C VAL A 175 -35.72 0.49 -34.45
N VAL A 176 -34.52 0.55 -35.05
CA VAL A 176 -33.79 -0.64 -35.51
C VAL A 176 -32.45 -0.82 -34.80
N ASP A 177 -31.98 -2.07 -34.70
CA ASP A 177 -30.72 -2.41 -34.06
C ASP A 177 -29.51 -1.80 -34.83
N PRO A 178 -28.68 -0.95 -34.20
CA PRO A 178 -27.49 -0.38 -34.84
C PRO A 178 -26.45 -1.45 -35.23
N CYS A 179 -26.43 -2.61 -34.59
CA CYS A 179 -25.47 -3.69 -34.81
C CYS A 179 -25.95 -4.75 -35.83
N SER A 180 -27.13 -4.56 -36.43
CA SER A 180 -27.69 -5.49 -37.43
C SER A 180 -26.87 -5.59 -38.72
N GLY A 181 -25.95 -4.64 -38.97
CA GLY A 181 -25.18 -4.55 -40.22
C GLY A 181 -25.98 -4.06 -41.42
N VAL A 182 -27.26 -3.74 -41.25
CA VAL A 182 -28.16 -3.29 -42.31
C VAL A 182 -28.44 -1.78 -42.14
N PRO A 183 -28.37 -0.95 -43.21
CA PRO A 183 -28.80 0.44 -43.15
C PRO A 183 -30.29 0.56 -42.84
N PRO A 184 -30.73 1.55 -42.05
CA PRO A 184 -32.15 1.81 -41.81
C PRO A 184 -32.90 2.08 -43.13
N GLY A 185 -34.10 1.52 -43.25
CA GLY A 185 -35.02 1.82 -44.34
C GLY A 185 -35.75 3.16 -44.17
N PRO A 186 -36.60 3.55 -45.13
CA PRO A 186 -37.43 4.75 -45.01
C PRO A 186 -38.28 4.73 -43.74
N GLY A 187 -38.23 5.80 -42.95
CA GLY A 187 -38.97 5.91 -41.68
C GLY A 187 -38.35 5.17 -40.49
N GLN A 188 -37.16 4.57 -40.64
CA GLN A 188 -36.43 3.91 -39.56
C GLN A 188 -35.23 4.72 -39.08
N ILE A 189 -34.91 4.61 -37.79
CA ILE A 189 -33.73 5.19 -37.15
C ILE A 189 -33.04 4.17 -36.26
N ARG A 190 -31.72 4.32 -36.07
CA ARG A 190 -30.95 3.40 -35.22
C ARG A 190 -31.20 3.69 -33.74
N ASP A 191 -31.24 2.63 -32.95
CA ASP A 191 -31.34 2.70 -31.50
C ASP A 191 -30.05 3.23 -30.84
N ALA A 192 -29.95 4.54 -30.68
CA ALA A 192 -28.83 5.17 -29.98
C ALA A 192 -28.99 5.14 -28.46
N ASN A 193 -30.23 5.21 -27.95
CA ASN A 193 -30.51 5.37 -26.53
C ASN A 193 -30.12 4.13 -25.73
N ARG A 194 -30.46 2.93 -26.20
CA ARG A 194 -30.08 1.69 -25.49
C ARG A 194 -28.56 1.55 -25.39
N ALA A 195 -27.83 1.83 -26.46
CA ALA A 195 -26.37 1.78 -26.44
C ALA A 195 -25.78 2.81 -25.46
N MET A 196 -26.27 4.05 -25.50
CA MET A 196 -25.84 5.12 -24.60
C MET A 196 -26.13 4.79 -23.13
N LEU A 197 -27.33 4.31 -22.81
CA LEU A 197 -27.72 3.98 -21.44
C LEU A 197 -26.96 2.77 -20.89
N LEU A 198 -26.73 1.73 -21.70
CA LEU A 198 -25.90 0.59 -21.30
C LEU A 198 -24.46 1.01 -21.00
N ALA A 199 -23.91 1.94 -21.77
CA ALA A 199 -22.58 2.50 -21.51
C ALA A 199 -22.56 3.31 -20.20
N ALA A 200 -23.55 4.16 -19.96
CA ALA A 200 -23.67 4.95 -18.73
C ALA A 200 -23.83 4.07 -17.47
N VAL A 201 -24.61 2.98 -17.56
CA VAL A 201 -24.75 2.00 -16.47
C VAL A 201 -23.40 1.34 -16.16
N ALA A 202 -22.67 0.93 -17.20
CA ALA A 202 -21.35 0.30 -17.02
C ALA A 202 -20.33 1.28 -16.41
N GLU A 203 -20.33 2.55 -16.82
CA GLU A 203 -19.48 3.60 -16.26
C GLU A 203 -19.74 3.82 -14.76
N CYS A 204 -21.00 3.66 -14.32
CA CYS A 204 -21.41 3.74 -12.92
C CYS A 204 -21.21 2.43 -12.13
N GLY A 205 -20.57 1.40 -12.70
CA GLY A 205 -20.32 0.11 -12.04
C GLY A 205 -21.54 -0.81 -11.93
N GLY A 206 -22.60 -0.52 -12.71
CA GLY A 206 -23.79 -1.34 -12.85
C GLY A 206 -23.52 -2.60 -13.67
N GLY A 207 -24.16 -3.70 -13.28
CA GLY A 207 -24.12 -4.97 -14.00
C GLY A 207 -25.17 -5.03 -15.10
N ARG A 208 -24.94 -5.89 -16.10
CA ARG A 208 -25.95 -6.29 -17.09
C ARG A 208 -26.83 -7.40 -16.55
#